data_AF-A0A1V6QAE4-F1
#
_entry.id   AF-A0A1V6QAE4-F1
#
_cell.length_a   1.000
_cell.length_b   1.000
_cell.length_c   1.000
_cell.angle_alpha   90.00
_cell.angle_beta   90.00
_cell.angle_gamma   90.00
#
_symmetry.space_group_name_H-M   'P 1'
#
loop_
_entity.id
_entity.type
_entity.pdbx_description
1 polymer ?
#
loop_
_entity_poly.entity_id
_entity_poly.type
_entity_poly.pdbx_seq_one_letter_code
_entity_poly.pdbx_strand_id
1 'polypeptide(L)'
;MDLTQKECALIELARNTINSIPKSDNHSVASAGLSENGQIFTGVNVFHFTGGPCAELVVLGVAAGSGAQKLTHIVAVGEDGQEGAIY
;
A
#
# COMPACT_ATOMS: atom_id res chain seq x y z
N MET A 1 17.05 7.48 -11.55
CA MET A 1 15.84 8.16 -12.04
C MET A 1 15.13 8.65 -10.79
N ASP A 2 14.76 9.91 -10.74
CA ASP A 2 14.13 10.48 -9.54
C ASP A 2 12.64 10.16 -9.51
N LEU A 3 12.08 10.04 -8.32
CA LEU A 3 10.66 9.81 -8.13
C LEU A 3 9.86 11.04 -8.54
N THR A 4 8.76 10.81 -9.26
CA THR A 4 7.76 11.82 -9.57
C THR A 4 6.98 12.22 -8.33
N GLN A 5 6.32 13.38 -8.39
CA GLN A 5 5.46 13.84 -7.30
C GLN A 5 4.32 12.86 -6.97
N LYS A 6 3.80 12.13 -7.97
CA LYS A 6 2.74 11.12 -7.76
C LYS A 6 3.27 9.90 -7.01
N GLU A 7 4.47 9.44 -7.35
CA GLU A 7 5.12 8.32 -6.66
C GLU A 7 5.46 8.68 -5.21
N CYS A 8 5.97 9.89 -4.97
CA CYS A 8 6.16 10.42 -3.61
C CYS A 8 4.83 10.48 -2.83
N ALA A 9 3.75 10.91 -3.46
CA ALA A 9 2.44 10.97 -2.80
C ALA A 9 1.91 9.58 -2.40
N LEU A 10 2.23 8.53 -3.16
CA LEU A 10 1.90 7.15 -2.77
C LEU A 10 2.66 6.72 -1.52
N ILE A 11 3.96 7.03 -1.44
CA ILE A 11 4.76 6.76 -0.23
C ILE A 11 4.13 7.45 0.98
N GLU A 12 3.82 8.74 0.87
CA GLU A 12 3.19 9.49 1.97
C GLU A 12 1.84 8.89 2.37
N LEU A 13 1.03 8.44 1.41
CA LEU A 13 -0.27 7.87 1.71
C LEU A 13 -0.16 6.51 2.41
N ALA A 14 0.75 5.64 1.97
CA ALA A 14 1.03 4.38 2.66
C ALA A 14 1.57 4.62 4.07
N ARG A 15 2.50 5.59 4.23
CA ARG A 15 3.03 5.99 5.55
C ARG A 15 1.95 6.52 6.47
N ASN A 16 1.06 7.37 5.98
CA ASN A 16 -0.05 7.89 6.77
C ASN A 16 -1.03 6.77 7.14
N THR A 17 -1.27 5.81 6.24
CA THR A 17 -2.13 4.65 6.49
C THR A 17 -1.59 3.82 7.66
N ILE A 18 -0.31 3.42 7.63
CA ILE A 18 0.26 2.61 8.73
C ILE A 18 0.35 3.39 10.04
N ASN A 19 0.66 4.68 10.00
CA ASN A 19 0.76 5.53 11.21
C ASN A 19 -0.61 5.89 11.81
N SER A 20 -1.71 5.67 11.09
CA SER A 20 -3.07 5.93 11.56
C SER A 20 -3.67 4.80 12.40
N ILE A 21 -3.04 3.62 12.42
CA ILE A 21 -3.49 2.46 13.17
C ILE A 21 -2.55 2.17 14.36
N PRO A 22 -3.03 1.47 15.42
CA PRO A 22 -2.15 1.03 16.49
C PRO A 22 -1.06 0.09 15.99
N LYS A 23 0.13 0.16 16.58
CA LYS A 23 1.21 -0.81 16.33
C LYS A 23 0.72 -2.24 16.53
N SER A 24 1.09 -3.13 15.61
CA SER A 24 0.56 -4.49 15.59
C SER A 24 1.47 -5.45 14.84
N ASP A 25 1.76 -6.60 15.47
CA ASP A 25 2.44 -7.71 14.79
C ASP A 25 1.59 -8.29 13.64
N ASN A 26 0.27 -8.05 13.64
CA ASN A 26 -0.65 -8.55 12.63
C ASN A 26 -0.84 -7.57 11.45
N HIS A 27 -0.62 -6.29 11.68
CA HIS A 27 -0.87 -5.17 10.75
C HIS A 27 0.28 -4.17 10.82
N SER A 28 1.45 -4.55 10.29
CA SER A 28 2.72 -3.82 10.42
C SER A 28 3.18 -3.14 9.12
N VAL A 29 2.50 -3.39 8.01
CA VAL A 29 2.82 -2.81 6.68
C VAL A 29 1.55 -2.27 6.05
N ALA A 30 1.61 -1.06 5.52
CA ALA A 30 0.60 -0.50 4.63
C ALA A 30 1.11 -0.42 3.19
N SER A 31 0.17 -0.42 2.24
CA SER A 31 0.44 -0.24 0.83
C SER A 31 -0.50 0.81 0.24
N ALA A 32 -0.04 1.47 -0.82
CA ALA A 32 -0.85 2.34 -1.66
C ALA A 32 -0.61 2.02 -3.15
N GLY A 33 -1.67 1.94 -3.95
CA GLY A 33 -1.62 1.66 -5.39
C GLY A 33 -2.38 2.68 -6.22
N LEU A 34 -1.83 3.06 -7.37
CA LEU A 34 -2.41 4.03 -8.31
C LEU A 34 -2.96 3.32 -9.56
N SER A 35 -4.24 3.49 -9.87
CA SER A 35 -4.82 2.99 -11.12
C SER A 35 -4.45 3.84 -12.33
N GLU A 36 -4.58 3.26 -13.53
CA GLU A 36 -4.40 4.00 -14.78
C GLU A 36 -5.36 5.20 -14.93
N ASN A 37 -6.52 5.13 -14.27
CA ASN A 37 -7.53 6.20 -14.24
C ASN A 37 -7.28 7.23 -13.12
N GLY A 38 -6.17 7.11 -12.39
CA GLY A 38 -5.78 8.06 -11.34
C GLY A 38 -6.43 7.83 -9.97
N GLN A 39 -7.13 6.71 -9.77
CA GLN A 39 -7.68 6.35 -8.46
C GLN A 39 -6.57 5.77 -7.58
N ILE A 40 -6.61 6.07 -6.29
CA ILE A 40 -5.66 5.53 -5.32
C ILE A 40 -6.38 4.61 -4.34
N PHE A 41 -5.77 3.47 -4.05
CA PHE A 41 -6.27 2.45 -3.12
C PHE A 41 -5.22 2.18 -2.06
N THR A 42 -5.66 1.98 -0.81
CA THR A 42 -4.77 1.66 0.31
C THR A 42 -5.23 0.40 1.03
N GLY A 43 -4.31 -0.23 1.75
CA GLY A 43 -4.58 -1.42 2.55
C GLY A 43 -3.43 -1.71 3.51
N VAL A 44 -3.69 -2.51 4.54
CA VAL A 44 -2.68 -3.02 5.47
C VAL A 44 -2.58 -4.53 5.34
N ASN A 45 -1.41 -5.11 5.62
CA ASN A 45 -1.25 -6.55 5.62
C ASN A 45 -2.13 -7.20 6.69
N VAL A 46 -2.39 -8.49 6.52
CA VAL A 46 -3.01 -9.32 7.55
C VAL A 46 -2.11 -10.52 7.74
N PHE A 47 -1.23 -10.46 8.73
CA PHE A 47 -0.39 -11.60 9.05
C PHE A 47 -1.24 -12.78 9.53
N HIS A 48 -0.98 -13.94 8.96
CA HIS A 48 -1.52 -15.21 9.43
C HIS A 48 -0.60 -16.34 9.00
N PHE A 49 -0.40 -17.35 9.86
CA PHE A 49 0.57 -18.43 9.62
C PHE A 49 0.25 -19.27 8.37
N THR A 50 -1.00 -19.25 7.89
CA THR A 50 -1.41 -19.92 6.65
C THR A 50 -1.08 -19.12 5.38
N GLY A 51 -0.31 -18.04 5.49
CA GLY A 51 -0.02 -17.13 4.38
C GLY A 51 -1.07 -16.03 4.23
N GLY A 52 -1.34 -15.31 5.32
CA GLY A 52 -2.18 -14.11 5.25
C GLY A 52 -1.62 -13.06 4.27
N PRO A 53 -2.47 -12.22 3.65
CA PRO A 53 -2.05 -11.36 2.56
C PRO A 53 -1.10 -10.25 3.01
N CYS A 54 -0.05 -10.00 2.22
CA CYS A 54 0.71 -8.76 2.27
C CYS A 54 -0.18 -7.55 1.93
N ALA A 55 0.26 -6.35 2.32
CA ALA A 55 -0.52 -5.13 2.12
C ALA A 55 -0.84 -4.86 0.64
N GLU A 56 0.09 -5.19 -0.25
CA GLU A 56 -0.08 -5.06 -1.71
C GLU A 56 -1.20 -5.96 -2.23
N LEU A 57 -1.31 -7.19 -1.70
CA LEU A 57 -2.39 -8.11 -2.07
C LEU A 57 -3.75 -7.59 -1.59
N VAL A 58 -3.78 -6.97 -0.41
CA VAL A 58 -4.99 -6.29 0.08
C VAL A 58 -5.36 -5.12 -0.84
N VAL A 59 -4.39 -4.29 -1.23
CA VAL A 59 -4.62 -3.18 -2.19
C VAL A 59 -5.14 -3.67 -3.53
N LEU A 60 -4.59 -4.77 -4.07
CA LEU A 60 -5.09 -5.38 -5.30
C LEU A 60 -6.55 -5.84 -5.16
N GLY A 61 -6.90 -6.45 -4.02
CA GLY A 61 -8.28 -6.84 -3.70
C GLY A 61 -9.23 -5.65 -3.61
N VAL A 62 -8.82 -4.57 -2.93
CA VAL A 62 -9.60 -3.33 -2.81
C VAL A 62 -9.80 -2.66 -4.17
N ALA A 63 -8.74 -2.59 -4.98
CA ALA A 63 -8.79 -2.03 -6.33
C ALA A 63 -9.74 -2.84 -7.24
N ALA A 64 -9.61 -4.16 -7.24
CA ALA A 64 -10.48 -5.05 -8.00
C ALA A 64 -11.95 -4.94 -7.55
N GLY A 65 -12.19 -4.93 -6.24
CA GLY A 65 -13.54 -4.74 -5.67
C GLY A 65 -14.16 -3.38 -6.00
N SER A 66 -13.34 -2.40 -6.34
CA SER A 66 -13.76 -1.05 -6.78
C SER A 66 -13.86 -0.92 -8.30
N GLY A 67 -13.63 -2.01 -9.05
CA GLY A 67 -13.71 -2.03 -10.52
C GLY A 67 -12.48 -1.49 -11.25
N ALA A 68 -11.34 -1.28 -10.56
CA ALA A 68 -10.10 -0.90 -11.22
C ALA A 68 -9.48 -2.10 -11.95
N GLN A 69 -9.24 -1.95 -13.25
CA GLN A 69 -8.72 -3.03 -14.09
C GLN A 69 -7.19 -3.13 -14.07
N LYS A 70 -6.50 -2.00 -13.84
CA LYS A 70 -5.04 -1.93 -13.88
C LYS A 70 -4.50 -0.93 -12.87
N LEU A 71 -3.49 -1.36 -12.10
CA LEU A 71 -2.61 -0.49 -11.34
C LEU A 71 -1.35 -0.20 -12.14
N THR A 72 -0.83 1.01 -12.01
CA THR A 72 0.37 1.50 -12.70
C THR A 72 1.58 1.59 -11.77
N HIS A 73 1.35 1.81 -10.48
CA HIS A 73 2.39 1.93 -9.45
C HIS A 73 1.85 1.36 -8.14
N ILE A 74 2.73 0.80 -7.33
CA ILE A 74 2.41 0.34 -5.98
C ILE A 74 3.60 0.57 -5.04
N VAL A 75 3.34 0.84 -3.77
CA VAL A 75 4.37 1.01 -2.74
C VAL A 75 3.95 0.26 -1.48
N ALA A 76 4.93 -0.22 -0.71
CA ALA A 76 4.73 -0.72 0.65
C ALA A 76 5.60 0.07 1.64
N VAL A 77 5.04 0.39 2.80
CA VAL A 77 5.69 1.11 3.90
C VAL A 77 5.40 0.38 5.21
N GLY A 78 6.45 -0.06 5.90
CA GLY A 78 6.36 -0.64 7.24
C GLY A 78 6.20 0.43 8.32
N GLU A 79 5.73 0.02 9.50
CA GLU A 79 5.51 0.93 10.65
C GLU A 79 6.79 1.64 11.13
N ASP A 80 7.96 1.05 10.91
CA ASP A 80 9.27 1.62 11.27
C ASP A 80 9.96 2.35 10.09
N GLY A 81 9.36 2.33 8.90
CA GLY A 81 9.99 2.73 7.65
C GLY A 81 9.84 4.21 7.32
N GLN A 82 10.93 4.98 7.41
CA GLN A 82 11.05 6.25 6.69
C GLN A 82 11.24 6.06 5.17
N GLU A 83 11.66 4.87 4.74
CA GLU A 83 11.92 4.49 3.34
C GLU A 83 10.91 3.43 2.86
N GLY A 84 10.02 3.80 1.93
CA GLY A 84 9.10 2.87 1.27
C GLY A 84 9.75 2.25 0.03
N ALA A 85 9.40 1.00 -0.30
CA ALA A 85 9.79 0.37 -1.56
C ALA A 85 8.69 0.54 -2.60
N ILE A 86 9.02 1.15 -3.74
CA ILE A 86 8.11 1.29 -4.89
C ILE A 86 8.46 0.21 -5.91
N TYR A 87 7.43 -0.49 -6.40
CA TYR A 87 7.52 -1.51 -7.45
C TYR A 87 6.71 -1.11 -8.69
#